data_AF-A0AA41WBU1-F1
#
_entry.id   AF-A0AA41WBU1-F1
#
_cell.length_a   1.000
_cell.length_b   1.000
_cell.length_c   1.000
_cell.angle_alpha   90.00
_cell.angle_beta   90.00
_cell.angle_gamma   90.00
#
_symmetry.space_group_name_H-M   'P 1'
#
loop_
_entity.id
_entity.type
_entity.pdbx_description
1 polymer ?
#
loop_
_entity_poly.entity_id
_entity_poly.type
_entity_poly.pdbx_seq_one_letter_code
_entity_poly.pdbx_strand_id
1 'polypeptide(L)'
;MLNRIGATLCIIVSSVNCAHGNIKSSSEHAVQQQSVRFNHAQFLGSHNSYKKAVHPTVLTLITSHNPKLSRQINYSHIDLDAQLDVGLRHLEIDVLVDDTGGKYAYPLAEKIAGSRLLDKAERQQLLKPGFKVLHIPDLDISSHCQLFSECLHQLTAWSNRNPEHLPISILLNVKESHIKFVKGTIPEEFGPAQYQALDRVIFNAISEQS
;
A
#
# COMPACT_ATOMS: atom_id res chain seq x y z
N MET A 1 -33.09 52.76 -18.45
CA MET A 1 -33.26 51.47 -19.16
C MET A 1 -33.28 50.36 -18.13
N LEU A 2 -34.42 49.71 -17.95
CA LEU A 2 -34.56 48.49 -17.14
C LEU A 2 -33.83 47.33 -17.84
N ASN A 3 -33.19 46.45 -17.07
CA ASN A 3 -33.55 45.04 -17.17
C ASN A 3 -33.32 44.31 -15.85
N ARG A 4 -34.40 43.67 -15.37
CA ARG A 4 -34.47 42.81 -14.19
C ARG A 4 -34.23 41.36 -14.62
N ILE A 5 -33.50 40.58 -13.84
CA ILE A 5 -33.79 39.15 -13.63
C ILE A 5 -33.48 38.85 -12.15
N GLY A 6 -34.47 38.33 -11.43
CA GLY A 6 -34.36 37.94 -10.02
C GLY A 6 -34.54 36.43 -9.83
N ALA A 7 -34.16 35.96 -8.65
CA ALA A 7 -34.68 34.77 -7.96
C ALA A 7 -34.25 34.88 -6.49
N THR A 8 -35.10 35.45 -5.62
CA THR A 8 -36.00 34.73 -4.71
C THR A 8 -35.27 34.06 -3.55
N LEU A 9 -35.04 34.87 -2.51
CA LEU A 9 -34.72 34.44 -1.15
C LEU A 9 -36.02 33.99 -0.48
N CYS A 10 -36.15 32.69 -0.19
CA CYS A 10 -37.31 32.15 0.52
C CYS A 10 -37.07 32.31 2.04
N ILE A 11 -37.47 33.44 2.60
CA ILE A 11 -37.59 33.60 4.06
C ILE A 11 -38.96 33.05 4.45
N ILE A 12 -38.98 31.84 5.01
CA ILE A 12 -40.19 31.32 5.65
C ILE A 12 -40.30 32.02 7.01
N VAL A 13 -41.12 33.07 7.06
CA VAL A 13 -41.65 33.61 8.31
C VAL A 13 -42.81 32.69 8.71
N SER A 14 -42.53 31.67 9.51
CA SER A 14 -43.58 30.94 10.20
C SER A 14 -43.96 31.73 11.45
N SER A 15 -45.12 32.37 11.37
CA SER A 15 -45.85 33.01 12.46
C SER A 15 -45.89 32.12 13.71
N VAL A 16 -45.48 32.69 14.84
CA VAL A 16 -45.68 32.10 16.17
C VAL A 16 -47.18 32.11 16.44
N ASN A 17 -47.80 30.92 16.39
CA ASN A 17 -49.07 30.68 17.03
C ASN A 17 -48.80 29.78 18.24
N CYS A 18 -48.80 30.37 19.44
CA CYS A 18 -48.79 29.62 20.68
C CYS A 18 -50.10 28.84 20.80
N ALA A 19 -50.08 27.57 20.44
CA ALA A 19 -51.06 26.58 20.88
C ALA A 19 -50.31 25.48 21.61
N HIS A 20 -50.62 25.32 22.91
CA HIS A 20 -50.08 24.26 23.76
C HIS A 20 -50.52 22.89 23.21
N GLY A 21 -49.66 22.30 22.39
CA GLY A 21 -49.75 20.92 21.94
C GLY A 21 -48.44 20.23 22.27
N ASN A 22 -48.51 19.20 23.11
CA ASN A 22 -47.36 18.39 23.50
C ASN A 22 -46.96 17.51 22.29
N ILE A 23 -46.19 18.08 21.36
CA ILE A 23 -45.63 17.34 20.23
C ILE A 23 -44.45 16.53 20.77
N LYS A 24 -44.69 15.23 20.98
CA LYS A 24 -43.60 14.27 21.17
C LYS A 24 -42.69 14.36 19.96
N SER A 25 -41.44 14.77 20.20
CA SER A 25 -40.33 14.64 19.27
C SER A 25 -40.36 13.24 18.65
N SER A 26 -40.64 13.18 17.35
CA SER A 26 -40.46 11.96 16.57
C SER A 26 -38.97 11.68 16.56
N SER A 27 -38.58 10.60 17.24
CA SER A 27 -37.22 10.09 17.31
C SER A 27 -36.54 10.16 15.94
N GLU A 28 -35.47 10.95 15.85
CA GLU A 28 -34.40 10.68 14.91
C GLU A 28 -34.05 9.20 15.08
N HIS A 29 -34.24 8.39 14.04
CA HIS A 29 -33.69 7.05 14.00
C HIS A 29 -32.17 7.21 14.02
N ALA A 30 -31.59 7.26 15.22
CA ALA A 30 -30.17 7.09 15.42
C ALA A 30 -29.83 5.75 14.76
N VAL A 31 -29.16 5.80 13.61
CA VAL A 31 -28.50 4.63 13.05
C VAL A 31 -27.46 4.25 14.10
N GLN A 32 -27.82 3.28 14.93
CA GLN A 32 -26.93 2.74 15.93
C GLN A 32 -25.79 2.12 15.14
N GLN A 33 -24.64 2.80 15.08
CA GLN A 33 -23.43 2.25 14.47
C GLN A 33 -23.11 0.97 15.22
N GLN A 34 -23.54 -0.16 14.64
CA GLN A 34 -23.30 -1.44 15.23
C GLN A 34 -21.81 -1.72 15.05
N SER A 35 -21.06 -1.68 16.15
CA SER A 35 -19.63 -1.94 16.11
C SER A 35 -19.38 -3.38 15.65
N VAL A 36 -18.79 -3.52 14.46
CA VAL A 36 -18.39 -4.81 13.92
C VAL A 36 -17.04 -5.18 14.52
N ARG A 37 -16.93 -6.37 15.11
CA ARG A 37 -15.64 -6.89 15.59
C ARG A 37 -14.74 -7.17 14.38
N PHE A 38 -13.43 -6.95 14.52
CA PHE A 38 -12.48 -7.18 13.43
C PHE A 38 -12.61 -8.59 12.81
N ASN A 39 -12.79 -9.62 13.64
CA ASN A 39 -12.96 -11.01 13.20
C ASN A 39 -14.35 -11.34 12.59
N HIS A 40 -15.26 -10.36 12.52
CA HIS A 40 -16.54 -10.45 11.79
C HIS A 40 -16.53 -9.60 10.52
N ALA A 41 -15.46 -8.82 10.29
CA ALA A 41 -15.30 -8.04 9.08
C ALA A 41 -14.72 -8.92 7.95
N GLN A 42 -15.13 -8.62 6.72
CA GLN A 42 -14.53 -9.17 5.50
C GLN A 42 -13.78 -8.05 4.80
N PHE A 43 -12.54 -8.32 4.40
CA PHE A 43 -11.68 -7.35 3.75
C PHE A 43 -11.43 -7.76 2.30
N LEU A 44 -11.56 -6.80 1.39
CA LEU A 44 -10.98 -6.91 0.07
C LEU A 44 -9.51 -6.48 0.15
N GLY A 45 -8.63 -7.23 -0.50
CA GLY A 45 -7.22 -6.95 -0.52
C GLY A 45 -6.52 -7.33 -1.80
N SER A 46 -5.27 -6.89 -1.92
CA SER A 46 -4.38 -7.18 -3.03
C SER A 46 -3.19 -8.02 -2.56
N HIS A 47 -2.81 -9.01 -3.36
CA HIS A 47 -1.61 -9.80 -3.16
C HIS A 47 -0.41 -9.06 -3.79
N ASN A 48 0.70 -8.98 -3.06
CA ASN A 48 1.87 -8.18 -3.41
C ASN A 48 1.53 -6.71 -3.74
N SER A 49 0.84 -6.01 -2.85
CA SER A 49 0.27 -4.67 -3.09
C SER A 49 1.28 -3.64 -3.61
N TYR A 50 2.56 -3.80 -3.27
CA TYR A 50 3.66 -2.91 -3.69
C TYR A 50 4.07 -3.09 -5.16
N LYS A 51 3.64 -4.16 -5.83
CA LYS A 51 4.23 -4.62 -7.09
C LYS A 51 3.88 -3.74 -8.30
N LYS A 52 4.90 -3.29 -9.01
CA LYS A 52 4.80 -2.71 -10.36
C LYS A 52 5.00 -3.78 -11.45
N ALA A 53 4.76 -3.41 -12.70
CA ALA A 53 4.90 -4.32 -13.83
C ALA A 53 6.36 -4.76 -14.02
N VAL A 54 6.54 -6.03 -14.43
CA VAL A 54 7.85 -6.57 -14.81
C VAL A 54 8.27 -5.93 -16.13
N HIS A 55 9.56 -5.57 -16.27
CA HIS A 55 10.06 -5.04 -17.54
C HIS A 55 9.86 -6.06 -18.69
N PRO A 56 9.34 -5.66 -19.87
CA PRO A 56 9.00 -6.58 -20.95
C PRO A 56 10.13 -7.51 -21.41
N THR A 57 11.37 -7.01 -21.48
CA THR A 57 12.55 -7.83 -21.83
C THR A 57 12.82 -8.92 -20.80
N VAL A 58 12.67 -8.58 -19.51
CA VAL A 58 12.85 -9.55 -18.42
C VAL A 58 11.73 -10.59 -18.44
N LEU A 59 10.49 -10.14 -18.65
CA LEU A 59 9.34 -11.04 -18.78
C LEU A 59 9.48 -12.01 -19.97
N THR A 60 10.06 -11.56 -21.08
CA THR A 60 10.35 -12.41 -22.25
C THR A 60 11.36 -13.51 -21.90
N LEU A 61 12.43 -13.16 -21.20
CA LEU A 61 13.42 -14.13 -20.71
C LEU A 61 12.79 -15.13 -19.72
N ILE A 62 11.94 -14.67 -18.80
CA ILE A 62 11.22 -15.56 -17.90
C ILE A 62 10.29 -16.48 -18.69
N THR A 63 9.62 -15.97 -19.73
CA THR A 63 8.71 -16.77 -20.57
C THR A 63 9.43 -17.90 -21.29
N SER A 64 10.65 -17.67 -21.79
CA SER A 64 11.42 -18.70 -22.50
C SER A 64 11.88 -19.85 -21.60
N HIS A 65 12.06 -19.60 -20.30
CA HIS A 65 12.51 -20.61 -19.32
C HIS A 65 11.34 -21.22 -18.54
N ASN A 66 10.34 -20.40 -18.19
CA ASN A 66 9.20 -20.77 -17.36
C ASN A 66 7.95 -19.95 -17.74
N PRO A 67 7.20 -20.37 -18.77
CA PRO A 67 6.01 -19.64 -19.23
C PRO A 67 4.87 -19.65 -18.20
N LYS A 68 4.83 -20.64 -17.29
CA LYS A 68 3.86 -20.66 -16.19
C LYS A 68 4.13 -19.53 -15.21
N LEU A 69 5.38 -19.37 -14.77
CA LEU A 69 5.78 -18.28 -13.89
C LEU A 69 5.52 -16.92 -14.54
N SER A 70 5.88 -16.74 -15.81
CA SER A 70 5.63 -15.49 -16.54
C SER A 70 4.17 -15.05 -16.43
N ARG A 71 3.21 -15.96 -16.67
CA ARG A 71 1.77 -15.66 -16.51
C ARG A 71 1.39 -15.30 -15.07
N GLN A 72 2.01 -15.92 -14.08
CA GLN A 72 1.70 -15.66 -12.67
C GLN A 72 2.19 -14.30 -12.19
N ILE A 73 3.24 -13.73 -12.80
CA ILE A 73 3.86 -12.48 -12.35
C ILE A 73 3.56 -11.28 -13.24
N ASN A 74 2.92 -11.52 -14.40
CA ASN A 74 2.57 -10.48 -15.36
C ASN A 74 1.32 -9.70 -14.94
N TYR A 75 1.46 -8.93 -13.87
CA TYR A 75 0.47 -8.00 -13.35
C TYR A 75 1.17 -6.86 -12.62
N SER A 76 0.40 -5.83 -12.25
CA SER A 76 0.84 -4.69 -11.46
C SER A 76 -0.34 -4.10 -10.70
N HIS A 77 -0.06 -3.35 -9.65
CA HIS A 77 -1.05 -2.56 -8.92
C HIS A 77 -0.84 -1.06 -9.13
N ILE A 78 -1.89 -0.29 -8.87
CA ILE A 78 -1.78 1.16 -8.61
C ILE A 78 -1.04 1.40 -7.29
N ASP A 79 -0.68 2.65 -7.02
CA ASP A 79 0.06 3.05 -5.81
C ASP A 79 -0.67 2.61 -4.52
N LEU A 80 0.07 2.46 -3.42
CA LEU A 80 -0.48 1.93 -2.16
C LEU A 80 -1.62 2.80 -1.61
N ASP A 81 -1.48 4.13 -1.68
CA ASP A 81 -2.53 5.07 -1.28
C ASP A 81 -3.76 4.99 -2.19
N ALA A 82 -3.54 4.90 -3.51
CA ALA A 82 -4.62 4.74 -4.48
C ALA A 82 -5.39 3.43 -4.29
N GLN A 83 -4.74 2.35 -3.86
CA GLN A 83 -5.41 1.11 -3.47
C GLN A 83 -6.33 1.32 -2.26
N LEU A 84 -5.88 2.07 -1.25
CA LEU A 84 -6.68 2.40 -0.08
C LEU A 84 -7.85 3.34 -0.44
N ASP A 85 -7.65 4.27 -1.37
CA ASP A 85 -8.68 5.19 -1.87
C ASP A 85 -9.83 4.46 -2.58
N VAL A 86 -9.53 3.37 -3.30
CA VAL A 86 -10.56 2.53 -3.94
C VAL A 86 -11.16 1.48 -3.00
N GLY A 87 -10.86 1.56 -1.70
CA GLY A 87 -11.53 0.79 -0.65
C GLY A 87 -10.84 -0.51 -0.23
N LEU A 88 -9.63 -0.82 -0.71
CA LEU A 88 -8.88 -1.97 -0.19
C LEU A 88 -8.50 -1.71 1.27
N ARG A 89 -8.59 -2.76 2.09
CA ARG A 89 -8.26 -2.71 3.53
C ARG A 89 -7.43 -3.91 3.97
N HIS A 90 -6.98 -4.73 3.03
CA HIS A 90 -5.97 -5.75 3.25
C HIS A 90 -4.87 -5.60 2.19
N LEU A 91 -3.63 -5.41 2.63
CA LEU A 91 -2.45 -5.25 1.78
C LEU A 91 -1.42 -6.32 2.11
N GLU A 92 -0.57 -6.66 1.15
CA GLU A 92 0.55 -7.59 1.33
C GLU A 92 1.86 -6.96 0.87
N ILE A 93 2.87 -7.05 1.73
CA ILE A 93 4.22 -6.52 1.49
C ILE A 93 5.24 -7.64 1.69
N ASP A 94 5.99 -7.96 0.64
CA ASP A 94 7.15 -8.85 0.75
C ASP A 94 8.33 -8.04 1.28
N VAL A 95 9.04 -8.59 2.27
CA VAL A 95 10.23 -7.97 2.85
C VAL A 95 11.45 -8.88 2.74
N LEU A 96 12.57 -8.31 2.30
CA LEU A 96 13.88 -8.97 2.26
C LEU A 96 14.86 -8.27 3.18
N VAL A 97 15.69 -9.02 3.89
CA VAL A 97 16.79 -8.47 4.68
C VAL A 97 17.94 -8.03 3.77
N ASP A 98 18.53 -6.89 4.14
CA ASP A 98 19.79 -6.36 3.61
C ASP A 98 20.51 -5.59 4.74
N ASP A 99 21.12 -6.31 5.68
CA ASP A 99 21.69 -5.72 6.90
C ASP A 99 22.81 -4.70 6.62
N THR A 100 23.47 -4.81 5.46
CA THR A 100 24.57 -3.91 5.06
C THR A 100 24.17 -2.89 4.00
N GLY A 101 23.07 -3.12 3.28
CA GLY A 101 22.65 -2.31 2.15
C GLY A 101 23.35 -2.68 0.84
N GLY A 102 22.68 -2.39 -0.26
CA GLY A 102 23.24 -2.52 -1.61
C GLY A 102 23.11 -3.91 -2.24
N LYS A 103 22.65 -4.92 -1.50
CA LYS A 103 22.54 -6.31 -1.98
C LYS A 103 21.63 -6.46 -3.21
N TYR A 104 20.61 -5.60 -3.29
CA TYR A 104 19.65 -5.60 -4.39
C TYR A 104 19.76 -4.36 -5.29
N ALA A 105 20.76 -3.50 -5.08
CA ALA A 105 20.87 -2.22 -5.78
C ALA A 105 21.34 -2.33 -7.24
N TYR A 106 21.79 -3.51 -7.69
CA TYR A 106 22.30 -3.75 -9.04
C TYR A 106 21.76 -5.08 -9.61
N PRO A 107 20.45 -5.18 -9.86
CA PRO A 107 19.82 -6.45 -10.18
C PRO A 107 20.15 -6.95 -11.59
N LEU A 108 20.10 -8.27 -11.80
CA LEU A 108 20.29 -8.90 -13.11
C LEU A 108 19.32 -8.35 -14.18
N ALA A 109 18.11 -7.94 -13.78
CA ALA A 109 17.09 -7.37 -14.65
C ALA A 109 17.62 -6.20 -15.50
N GLU A 110 18.48 -5.34 -14.95
CA GLU A 110 19.09 -4.22 -15.71
C GLU A 110 20.07 -4.73 -16.77
N LYS A 111 20.84 -5.78 -16.45
CA LYS A 111 21.74 -6.42 -17.41
C LYS A 111 20.95 -7.11 -18.54
N ILE A 112 19.84 -7.76 -18.20
CA ILE A 112 18.95 -8.41 -19.17
C ILE A 112 18.27 -7.36 -20.07
N ALA A 113 17.79 -6.26 -19.49
CA ALA A 113 17.12 -5.20 -20.23
C ALA A 113 18.09 -4.38 -21.10
N GLY A 114 19.39 -4.35 -20.75
CA GLY A 114 20.36 -3.47 -21.39
C GLY A 114 20.15 -1.99 -21.06
N SER A 115 19.34 -1.70 -20.03
CA SER A 115 18.94 -0.36 -19.62
C SER A 115 18.82 -0.27 -18.11
N ARG A 116 18.85 0.95 -17.58
CA ARG A 116 18.50 1.19 -16.17
C ARG A 116 17.00 1.00 -15.98
N LEU A 117 16.63 0.21 -14.98
CA LEU A 117 15.25 -0.04 -14.58
C LEU A 117 14.92 0.66 -13.26
N LEU A 118 15.93 0.83 -12.40
CA LEU A 118 15.82 1.59 -11.16
C LEU A 118 16.20 3.04 -11.42
N ASP A 119 15.35 3.96 -10.99
CA ASP A 119 15.71 5.38 -10.97
C ASP A 119 16.78 5.67 -9.90
N LYS A 120 17.23 6.93 -9.85
CA LYS A 120 18.27 7.33 -8.90
C LYS A 120 17.80 7.17 -7.45
N ALA A 121 16.58 7.59 -7.13
CA ALA A 121 16.03 7.54 -5.77
C ALA A 121 15.82 6.09 -5.31
N GLU A 122 15.21 5.26 -6.16
CA GLU A 122 15.04 3.83 -5.96
C GLU A 122 16.38 3.13 -5.67
N ARG A 123 17.42 3.44 -6.47
CA ARG A 123 18.76 2.88 -6.21
C ARG A 123 19.35 3.36 -4.89
N GLN A 124 19.20 4.63 -4.54
CA GLN A 124 19.66 5.13 -3.24
C GLN A 124 18.94 4.46 -2.08
N GLN A 125 17.64 4.17 -2.22
CA GLN A 125 16.88 3.39 -1.23
C GLN A 125 17.44 1.96 -1.08
N LEU A 126 17.75 1.29 -2.19
CA LEU A 126 18.33 -0.06 -2.16
C LEU A 126 19.76 -0.10 -1.62
N LEU A 127 20.53 0.99 -1.70
CA LEU A 127 21.89 1.09 -1.14
C LEU A 127 21.94 1.26 0.38
N LYS A 128 20.86 1.72 1.02
CA LYS A 128 20.81 1.86 2.49
C LYS A 128 20.73 0.49 3.17
N PRO A 129 21.20 0.31 4.41
CA PRO A 129 20.83 -0.87 5.20
C PRO A 129 19.33 -0.99 5.46
N GLY A 130 18.86 -2.20 5.78
CA GLY A 130 17.49 -2.48 6.23
C GLY A 130 16.65 -3.28 5.24
N PHE A 131 15.33 -3.31 5.46
CA PHE A 131 14.43 -4.19 4.72
C PHE A 131 14.06 -3.63 3.33
N LYS A 132 14.18 -4.48 2.30
CA LYS A 132 13.81 -4.17 0.91
C LYS A 132 12.46 -4.76 0.56
N VAL A 133 11.79 -4.15 -0.41
CA VAL A 133 10.47 -4.60 -0.88
C VAL A 133 10.55 -4.88 -2.37
N LEU A 134 10.63 -6.18 -2.71
CA LEU A 134 10.83 -6.69 -4.07
C LEU A 134 10.08 -8.02 -4.22
N HIS A 135 9.57 -8.31 -5.41
CA HIS A 135 8.81 -9.55 -5.64
C HIS A 135 9.71 -10.74 -5.94
N ILE A 136 10.63 -10.59 -6.89
CA ILE A 136 11.64 -11.61 -7.18
C ILE A 136 12.98 -10.90 -7.24
N PRO A 137 13.90 -11.19 -6.30
CA PRO A 137 15.27 -10.69 -6.36
C PRO A 137 15.85 -10.87 -7.76
N ASP A 138 16.56 -9.86 -8.23
CA ASP A 138 17.16 -9.76 -9.56
C ASP A 138 16.23 -9.67 -10.78
N LEU A 139 14.98 -10.12 -10.73
CA LEU A 139 14.14 -10.20 -11.94
C LEU A 139 12.89 -9.30 -11.87
N ASP A 140 12.14 -9.38 -10.77
CA ASP A 140 10.91 -8.64 -10.56
C ASP A 140 11.11 -7.67 -9.41
N ILE A 141 11.83 -6.60 -9.72
CA ILE A 141 12.40 -5.63 -8.78
C ILE A 141 11.62 -4.31 -8.69
N SER A 142 10.57 -4.18 -9.49
CA SER A 142 9.79 -2.95 -9.59
C SER A 142 8.77 -2.88 -8.44
N SER A 143 8.92 -1.87 -7.58
CA SER A 143 8.05 -1.65 -6.42
C SER A 143 7.62 -0.18 -6.33
N HIS A 144 6.46 0.09 -5.73
CA HIS A 144 6.00 1.42 -5.32
C HIS A 144 6.82 2.04 -4.18
N CYS A 145 7.63 1.23 -3.51
CA CYS A 145 8.56 1.64 -2.45
C CYS A 145 9.67 0.59 -2.34
N GLN A 146 10.95 0.99 -2.41
CA GLN A 146 12.07 0.02 -2.40
C GLN A 146 12.58 -0.30 -0.99
N LEU A 147 12.27 0.58 -0.03
CA LEU A 147 12.52 0.37 1.40
C LEU A 147 11.21 0.15 2.12
N PHE A 148 11.19 -0.82 3.03
CA PHE A 148 10.00 -1.12 3.83
C PHE A 148 9.56 0.09 4.68
N SER A 149 10.51 0.84 5.23
CA SER A 149 10.23 2.08 5.97
C SER A 149 9.54 3.13 5.09
N GLU A 150 9.84 3.18 3.79
CA GLU A 150 9.17 4.09 2.86
C GLU A 150 7.74 3.63 2.58
N CYS A 151 7.52 2.31 2.44
CA CYS A 151 6.16 1.77 2.33
C CYS A 151 5.32 2.13 3.54
N LEU A 152 5.88 1.97 4.75
CA LEU A 152 5.20 2.35 5.99
C LEU A 152 4.91 3.85 6.05
N HIS A 153 5.86 4.70 5.64
CA HIS A 153 5.67 6.15 5.56
C HIS A 153 4.54 6.55 4.60
N GLN A 154 4.44 5.92 3.43
CA GLN A 154 3.31 6.15 2.52
C GLN A 154 1.96 5.78 3.17
N LEU A 155 1.91 4.64 3.85
CA LEU A 155 0.70 4.13 4.49
C LEU A 155 0.27 4.99 5.70
N THR A 156 1.23 5.41 6.54
CA THR A 156 0.93 6.28 7.69
C THR A 156 0.57 7.68 7.23
N ALA A 157 1.21 8.22 6.19
CA ALA A 157 0.81 9.48 5.60
C ALA A 157 -0.63 9.43 5.04
N TRP A 158 -1.03 8.33 4.40
CA TRP A 158 -2.42 8.14 3.97
C TRP A 158 -3.37 8.04 5.17
N SER A 159 -3.01 7.25 6.19
CA SER A 159 -3.80 7.08 7.41
C SER A 159 -4.08 8.42 8.10
N ASN A 160 -3.05 9.27 8.26
CA ASN A 160 -3.17 10.59 8.86
C ASN A 160 -4.08 11.54 8.08
N ARG A 161 -4.12 11.42 6.74
CA ARG A 161 -5.04 12.20 5.90
C ARG A 161 -6.48 11.69 5.94
N ASN A 162 -6.71 10.50 6.49
CA ASN A 162 -8.01 9.82 6.53
C ASN A 162 -8.37 9.34 7.95
N PRO A 163 -8.50 10.22 8.95
CA PRO A 163 -8.57 9.84 10.38
C PRO A 163 -9.75 8.92 10.75
N GLU A 164 -10.79 8.84 9.91
CA GLU A 164 -11.96 7.98 10.11
C GLU A 164 -11.92 6.69 9.28
N HIS A 165 -10.76 6.35 8.69
CA HIS A 165 -10.65 5.15 7.86
C HIS A 165 -10.88 3.87 8.68
N LEU A 166 -11.49 2.86 8.04
CA LEU A 166 -11.57 1.51 8.61
C LEU A 166 -10.16 0.92 8.82
N PRO A 167 -9.98 -0.04 9.75
CA PRO A 167 -8.70 -0.69 9.98
C PRO A 167 -8.08 -1.24 8.69
N ILE A 168 -6.77 -1.04 8.54
CA ILE A 168 -5.98 -1.61 7.45
C ILE A 168 -5.23 -2.81 8.01
N SER A 169 -5.44 -3.97 7.40
CA SER A 169 -4.66 -5.17 7.65
C SER A 169 -3.48 -5.22 6.68
N ILE A 170 -2.27 -5.43 7.18
CA ILE A 170 -1.07 -5.58 6.35
C ILE A 170 -0.46 -6.95 6.65
N LEU A 171 -0.41 -7.81 5.65
CA LEU A 171 0.34 -9.06 5.68
C LEU A 171 1.80 -8.76 5.32
N LEU A 172 2.72 -9.17 6.19
CA LEU A 172 4.15 -9.11 5.89
C LEU A 172 4.65 -10.51 5.56
N ASN A 173 5.18 -10.67 4.35
CA ASN A 173 5.78 -11.91 3.91
C ASN A 173 7.30 -11.78 3.96
N VAL A 174 7.92 -12.47 4.92
CA VAL A 174 9.38 -12.51 5.04
C VAL A 174 9.94 -13.42 3.96
N LYS A 175 10.64 -12.83 2.98
CA LYS A 175 11.06 -13.53 1.77
C LYS A 175 12.51 -13.95 1.85
N GLU A 176 12.70 -15.26 1.91
CA GLU A 176 14.01 -15.94 1.92
C GLU A 176 14.24 -16.76 0.63
N SER A 177 13.25 -16.76 -0.26
CA SER A 177 13.26 -17.58 -1.48
C SER A 177 13.75 -16.81 -2.71
N HIS A 178 14.40 -17.53 -3.62
CA HIS A 178 14.85 -17.03 -4.92
C HIS A 178 14.55 -18.04 -6.03
N ILE A 179 14.66 -17.58 -7.27
CA ILE A 179 14.48 -18.44 -8.45
C ILE A 179 15.75 -19.21 -8.73
N LYS A 180 15.70 -20.55 -8.58
CA LYS A 180 16.86 -21.45 -8.69
C LYS A 180 17.58 -21.42 -10.05
N PHE A 181 16.88 -21.11 -11.15
CA PHE A 181 17.51 -21.04 -12.48
C PHE A 181 18.29 -19.74 -12.71
N VAL A 182 18.16 -18.75 -11.82
CA VAL A 182 18.91 -17.50 -11.85
C VAL A 182 20.09 -17.64 -10.91
N LYS A 183 21.31 -17.53 -11.44
CA LYS A 183 22.51 -17.35 -10.62
C LYS A 183 22.61 -15.89 -10.19
N GLY A 184 21.77 -15.51 -9.24
CA GLY A 184 21.63 -14.14 -8.74
C GLY A 184 21.88 -14.04 -7.24
N THR A 185 21.46 -12.90 -6.69
CA THR A 185 21.39 -12.59 -5.27
C THR A 185 20.56 -13.64 -4.53
N ILE A 186 21.17 -14.20 -3.50
CA ILE A 186 20.51 -15.13 -2.57
C ILE A 186 20.03 -14.30 -1.37
N PRO A 187 18.72 -14.27 -1.08
CA PRO A 187 18.18 -13.61 0.11
C PRO A 187 18.83 -14.09 1.41
N GLU A 188 18.93 -13.19 2.37
CA GLU A 188 19.30 -13.54 3.75
C GLU A 188 18.15 -14.25 4.46
N GLU A 189 18.49 -15.16 5.38
CA GLU A 189 17.53 -15.77 6.30
C GLU A 189 17.22 -14.81 7.46
N PHE A 190 15.97 -14.83 7.92
CA PHE A 190 15.52 -14.06 9.06
C PHE A 190 15.82 -14.82 10.36
N GLY A 191 16.80 -14.34 11.11
CA GLY A 191 17.03 -14.74 12.49
C GLY A 191 16.26 -13.88 13.49
N PRO A 192 16.36 -14.20 14.80
CA PRO A 192 15.74 -13.41 15.87
C PRO A 192 16.11 -11.92 15.82
N ALA A 193 17.35 -11.59 15.46
CA ALA A 193 17.81 -10.21 15.34
C ALA A 193 17.10 -9.45 14.21
N GLN A 194 16.87 -10.11 13.06
CA GLN A 194 16.14 -9.55 11.92
C GLN A 194 14.66 -9.34 12.26
N TYR A 195 14.02 -10.27 12.95
CA TYR A 195 12.63 -10.06 13.41
C TYR A 195 12.52 -8.91 14.42
N GLN A 196 13.46 -8.78 15.36
CA GLN A 196 13.49 -7.63 16.26
C GLN A 196 13.76 -6.31 15.52
N ALA A 197 14.59 -6.33 14.48
CA ALA A 197 14.81 -5.16 13.64
C ALA A 197 13.56 -4.79 12.83
N LEU A 198 12.83 -5.78 12.31
CA LEU A 198 11.57 -5.57 11.59
C LEU A 198 10.52 -4.94 12.50
N ASP A 199 10.37 -5.47 13.72
CA ASP A 199 9.48 -4.92 14.74
C ASP A 199 9.81 -3.46 15.07
N ARG A 200 11.10 -3.13 15.27
CA ARG A 200 11.54 -1.74 15.49
C ARG A 200 11.18 -0.81 14.32
N VAL A 201 11.33 -1.27 13.08
CA VAL A 201 10.97 -0.46 11.89
C VAL A 201 9.47 -0.17 11.87
N ILE A 202 8.64 -1.17 12.20
CA ILE A 202 7.18 -1.02 12.30
C ILE A 202 6.82 -0.06 13.43
N PHE A 203 7.37 -0.29 14.62
CA PHE A 203 7.10 0.52 15.81
C PHE A 203 7.47 1.98 15.57
N ASN A 204 8.64 2.27 15.00
CA ASN A 204 9.09 3.64 14.74
C ASN A 204 8.15 4.35 13.75
N ALA A 205 7.77 3.68 12.66
CA ALA A 205 6.91 4.29 11.65
C ALA A 205 5.51 4.66 12.19
N ILE A 206 4.98 3.86 13.13
CA ILE A 206 3.68 4.11 13.77
C ILE A 206 3.82 5.12 14.92
N SER A 207 4.91 5.04 15.71
CA SER A 207 5.09 5.86 16.92
C SER A 207 5.53 7.29 16.65
N GLU A 208 6.19 7.56 15.52
CA GLU A 208 6.47 8.93 15.05
C GLU A 208 5.19 9.77 14.84
N GLN A 209 4.00 9.16 14.97
CA GLN A 209 2.69 9.76 14.76
C GLN A 209 1.86 9.96 16.05
N SER A 210 2.37 9.54 17.22
CA SER A 210 1.68 9.62 18.53
C SER A 210 2.20 10.74 19.43
#